data_AF-A0A1Y1WEI0-F1
#
_entry.id   AF-A0A1Y1WEI0-F1
#
_cell.length_a   1.000
_cell.length_b   1.000
_cell.length_c   1.000
_cell.angle_alpha   90.00
_cell.angle_beta   90.00
_cell.angle_gamma   90.00
#
_symmetry.space_group_name_H-M   'P 1'
#
loop_
_entity.id
_entity.type
_entity.pdbx_description
1 polymer ?
#
loop_
_entity_poly.entity_id
_entity_poly.type
_entity_poly.pdbx_seq_one_letter_code
_entity_poly.pdbx_strand_id
1 'polypeptide(L)' 'DEQFESLPTEVSKPKGEQHPETCVICLSDFKAGKILVTLPCSHVFHKDCVRTWLTKKSETCPLCKESV' A
#
# COMPACT_ATOMS: atom_id res chain seq x y z
N ASP A 1 17.24 1.59 5.16
CA ASP A 1 15.91 2.23 5.16
C ASP A 1 14.97 1.35 5.99
N GLU A 2 15.23 1.29 7.30
CA GLU A 2 14.57 0.35 8.24
C GLU A 2 13.10 0.67 8.50
N GLN A 3 12.65 1.88 8.14
CA GLN A 3 11.30 2.36 8.43
C GLN A 3 10.23 1.63 7.61
N PHE A 4 10.55 1.25 6.36
CA PHE A 4 9.58 0.60 5.48
C PHE A 4 9.48 -0.93 5.70
N GLU A 5 10.53 -1.56 6.20
CA GLU A 5 10.58 -3.01 6.42
C GLU A 5 9.74 -3.46 7.63
N SER A 6 9.40 -2.51 8.51
CA SER A 6 8.58 -2.75 9.70
C SER A 6 7.07 -2.70 9.42
N LEU A 7 6.63 -2.29 8.23
CA LEU A 7 5.22 -2.16 7.91
C LEU A 7 4.56 -3.52 7.69
N PRO A 8 3.33 -3.72 8.19
CA PRO A 8 2.59 -4.96 7.98
C PRO A 8 2.30 -5.15 6.49
N THR A 9 2.78 -6.28 5.96
CA THR A 9 2.54 -6.68 4.58
C THR A 9 1.61 -7.88 4.55
N GLU A 10 0.62 -7.81 3.66
CA GLU A 10 -0.38 -8.86 3.50
C GLU A 10 -0.47 -9.26 2.03
N VAL A 11 -0.74 -10.52 1.77
CA VAL A 11 -0.94 -11.00 0.40
C VAL A 11 -2.40 -10.80 0.03
N SER A 12 -2.66 -10.13 -1.10
CA SER A 12 -4.03 -9.98 -1.62
C SER A 12 -4.68 -11.36 -1.76
N LYS A 13 -5.81 -11.56 -1.07
CA LYS A 13 -6.65 -12.76 -1.17
C LYS A 13 -7.72 -12.54 -2.25
N PRO A 14 -8.08 -13.57 -3.02
CA PRO A 14 -9.19 -13.47 -3.96
C PRO A 14 -10.52 -13.33 -3.20
N LYS A 15 -11.16 -12.17 -3.39
CA LYS A 15 -12.59 -11.85 -3.20
C LYS A 15 -13.24 -12.30 -1.88
N GLY A 16 -13.36 -11.35 -0.97
CA GLY A 16 -14.41 -11.24 0.05
C GLY A 16 -14.57 -9.76 0.38
N GLU A 17 -15.78 -9.24 0.23
CA GLU A 17 -16.21 -7.84 0.41
C GLU A 17 -15.44 -7.04 1.50
N GLN A 18 -15.37 -5.70 1.33
CA GLN A 18 -15.17 -4.62 2.34
C GLN A 18 -13.94 -3.66 2.18
N HIS A 19 -13.08 -3.75 1.15
CA HIS A 19 -11.90 -2.85 1.01
C HIS A 19 -11.74 -2.30 -0.43
N PRO A 20 -11.11 -1.12 -0.64
CA PRO A 20 -10.79 -0.65 -1.98
C PRO A 20 -9.91 -1.69 -2.70
N GLU A 21 -10.40 -2.26 -3.79
CA GLU A 21 -9.71 -3.31 -4.56
C GLU A 21 -8.65 -2.76 -5.52
N THR A 22 -8.41 -1.44 -5.53
CA THR A 22 -7.52 -0.78 -6.49
C THR A 22 -6.44 0.04 -5.79
N CYS A 23 -5.21 -0.05 -6.30
CA CYS A 23 -4.11 0.77 -5.85
C CYS A 23 -4.17 2.14 -6.51
N VAL A 24 -4.36 3.22 -5.75
CA VAL A 24 -4.45 4.58 -6.32
C VAL A 24 -3.13 5.13 -6.87
N ILE A 25 -1.99 4.47 -6.59
CA ILE A 25 -0.68 4.89 -7.11
C ILE A 25 -0.50 4.43 -8.56
N CYS A 26 -0.85 3.17 -8.86
CA CYS A 26 -0.73 2.60 -10.20
C CYS A 26 -2.08 2.44 -10.93
N LEU A 27 -3.18 2.79 -10.28
CA LEU A 27 -4.56 2.66 -10.77
C LEU A 27 -4.88 1.24 -11.26
N SER A 28 -4.33 0.23 -10.57
CA SER A 28 -4.46 -1.19 -10.92
C SER A 28 -5.03 -1.99 -9.76
N ASP A 29 -5.81 -3.01 -10.08
CA ASP A 29 -6.45 -3.89 -9.11
C ASP A 29 -5.43 -4.70 -8.29
N PHE A 30 -5.75 -4.92 -7.02
CA PHE A 30 -5.02 -5.78 -6.10
C PHE A 30 -5.23 -7.25 -6.47
N LYS A 31 -4.54 -7.71 -7.51
CA LYS A 31 -4.60 -9.12 -7.94
C LYS A 31 -4.12 -10.07 -6.85
N ALA A 32 -4.75 -11.23 -6.78
CA ALA A 32 -4.36 -12.30 -5.86
C ALA A 32 -2.86 -12.65 -6.02
N GLY A 33 -2.17 -12.80 -4.88
CA GLY A 33 -0.73 -13.08 -4.86
C GLY A 33 0.17 -11.84 -4.98
N LYS A 34 -0.38 -10.63 -5.09
CA LYS A 34 0.39 -9.40 -4.93
C LYS A 34 0.59 -9.07 -3.44
N ILE A 35 1.78 -8.54 -3.12
CA ILE A 35 2.09 -8.07 -1.77
C ILE A 35 1.53 -6.68 -1.61
N LEU A 36 0.59 -6.57 -0.70
CA LEU A 36 0.01 -5.33 -0.22
C LEU A 36 0.71 -4.93 1.06
N VAL A 37 0.70 -3.64 1.35
CA VAL A 37 1.17 -3.09 2.61
C VAL A 37 0.10 -2.14 3.12
N THR A 38 -0.16 -2.25 4.42
CA THR A 38 -1.10 -1.42 5.13
C THR A 38 -0.31 -0.37 5.90
N LEU A 39 -0.56 0.90 5.60
CA LEU A 39 0.05 2.02 6.30
C LEU A 39 -0.58 2.19 7.69
N PRO A 40 0.07 2.87 8.65
CA PRO A 40 -0.51 3.13 9.98
C PRO A 40 -1.84 3.90 9.91
N CYS A 41 -2.06 4.68 8.85
CA CYS A 41 -3.34 5.34 8.56
C CYS A 41 -4.44 4.40 8.00
N SER A 42 -4.25 3.07 8.07
CA SER A 42 -5.17 2.02 7.56
C SER A 42 -5.39 2.00 6.05
N HIS A 43 -4.56 2.70 5.27
CA HIS A 43 -4.64 2.66 3.81
C HIS A 43 -3.74 1.57 3.21
N VAL A 44 -4.28 0.86 2.22
CA VAL A 44 -3.65 -0.29 1.58
C VAL A 44 -3.12 0.08 0.20
N PHE A 45 -1.89 -0.34 -0.10
CA PHE A 45 -1.25 -0.14 -1.39
C PHE A 45 -0.40 -1.35 -1.79
N HIS A 46 0.00 -1.44 -3.05
CA HIS A 46 1.05 -2.39 -3.43
C HIS A 46 2.36 -2.00 -2.75
N LYS A 47 3.04 -2.98 -2.14
CA LYS A 47 4.34 -2.78 -1.48
C LYS A 47 5.33 -2.05 -2.39
N ASP A 48 5.41 -2.45 -3.65
CA ASP A 48 6.28 -1.81 -4.65
C ASP A 48 5.89 -0.37 -4.97
N CYS A 49 4.58 -0.11 -5.13
CA CYS A 49 4.08 1.21 -5.51
C CYS A 49 4.30 2.23 -4.40
N VAL A 50 3.92 1.89 -3.16
CA VAL A 50 4.11 2.80 -2.03
C VAL A 50 5.57 2.92 -1.65
N ARG A 51 6.39 1.86 -1.76
CA ARG A 51 7.85 1.98 -1.61
C ARG A 51 8.42 3.01 -2.58
N THR A 52 8.05 2.91 -3.86
CA THR A 52 8.50 3.86 -4.89
C THR A 52 8.02 5.28 -4.57
N TRP A 53 6.79 5.44 -4.05
CA TRP A 53 6.25 6.73 -3.64
C TRP A 53 7.02 7.33 -2.46
N LEU A 54 7.25 6.58 -1.39
CA LEU A 54 7.97 7.06 -0.21
C LEU A 54 9.43 7.39 -0.54
N THR A 55 10.08 6.58 -1.37
CA THR A 55 11.47 6.83 -1.78
C THR A 55 11.62 7.97 -2.79
N LYS A 56 10.70 8.13 -3.75
CA LYS A 56 10.86 9.09 -4.86
C LYS A 56 10.06 10.39 -4.71
N LYS A 57 8.97 10.38 -3.93
CA LYS A 57 8.00 11.47 -3.89
C LYS A 57 7.94 12.11 -2.51
N SER A 58 7.47 11.37 -1.51
CA SER A 58 7.25 11.87 -0.15
C SER A 58 6.99 10.70 0.79
N GLU A 59 7.48 10.77 2.02
CA GLU A 59 7.27 9.77 3.10
C GLU A 59 5.86 9.85 3.73
N THR A 60 4.85 10.23 2.94
CA THR A 60 3.46 10.41 3.40
C THR A 60 2.48 9.61 2.53
N CYS A 61 1.36 9.24 3.14
CA CYS A 61 0.28 8.52 2.50
C CYS A 61 -0.32 9.34 1.34
N PRO A 62 -0.45 8.78 0.11
CA PRO A 62 -1.02 9.53 -1.01
C PRO A 62 -2.53 9.78 -0.88
N LEU A 63 -3.23 9.11 0.05
CA LEU A 63 -4.67 9.28 0.29
C LEU A 63 -4.95 10.36 1.34
N CYS A 64 -4.37 10.23 2.54
CA CYS A 64 -4.63 11.15 3.66
C CYS A 64 -3.49 12.12 3.95
N LYS A 65 -2.32 11.96 3.32
CA LYS A 65 -1.10 12.76 3.55
C LYS A 65 -0.54 12.67 4.97
N GLU A 66 -0.95 11.67 5.75
CA GLU A 66 -0.28 11.35 7.02
C GLU A 66 1.09 10.71 6.79
N SER A 67 2.02 10.97 7.71
CA SER A 67 3.33 10.33 7.71
C SER A 67 3.21 8.82 7.89
N VAL A 68 4.02 8.09 7.14
CA VAL A 68 4.06 6.63 7.15
C VAL A 68 4.94 6.09 8.26
#